data_AF-A0A5N6DEI0-F1
#
_entry.id   AF-A0A5N6DEI0-F1
#
_cell.length_a   1.000
_cell.length_b   1.000
_cell.length_c   1.000
_cell.angle_alpha   90.00
_cell.angle_beta   90.00
_cell.angle_gamma   90.00
#
_symmetry.space_group_name_H-M   'P 1'
#
loop_
_entity.id
_entity.type
_entity.pdbx_description
1 polymer ?
#
loop_
_entity_poly.entity_id
_entity_poly.type
_entity_poly.pdbx_seq_one_letter_code
_entity_poly.pdbx_strand_id
1 'polypeptide(L)'
;MASSWLPSPWKSHRGRRADPERTVDDLVRKYYTTNQQSTSDILREILGSPEQASLLFSALRRQVSLIKCRSQAFEDGQITTYDRALLKLSKNGENLTDTGALELYLTEFLGIVPISPTSQSRAILAKQLDLESVLSRASAHGTPPETVIDRKEQSETLFVDQAHVKPENKFEDHNDNYYVEHTGLNISSTRHAQEVFDRIDRLLDVYHRAKDEYYKALQTEGFVSLEAVRFLRDTAENVLRYLHANGLSDHTSVPDVEQVFLIARDKATQLTGGRKRHFDEGIERHGRRRKRRALDSYRPRK
;
A
#
# COMPACT_ATOMS: atom_id res chain seq x y z
N MET A 1 17.06 -55.39 -31.75
CA MET A 1 17.84 -54.19 -31.36
C MET A 1 16.88 -53.02 -31.30
N ALA A 2 16.48 -52.63 -30.10
CA ALA A 2 15.52 -51.55 -29.86
C ALA A 2 16.27 -50.35 -29.27
N SER A 3 16.27 -49.23 -29.98
CA SER A 3 16.90 -47.99 -29.54
C SER A 3 15.84 -47.05 -28.99
N SER A 4 15.88 -46.86 -27.68
CA SER A 4 15.05 -45.95 -26.89
C SER A 4 15.31 -44.49 -27.23
N TRP A 5 14.28 -43.78 -27.71
CA TRP A 5 14.26 -42.32 -27.76
C TRP A 5 13.50 -41.80 -26.55
N LEU A 6 14.23 -41.29 -25.55
CA LEU A 6 13.65 -40.47 -24.48
C LEU A 6 13.87 -38.99 -24.84
N PRO A 7 12.84 -38.13 -24.84
CA PRO A 7 13.00 -36.70 -25.04
C PRO A 7 13.59 -36.07 -23.76
N SER A 8 14.68 -35.32 -23.93
CA SER A 8 15.32 -34.51 -22.89
C SER A 8 14.32 -33.52 -22.24
N PRO A 9 14.39 -33.26 -20.93
CA PRO A 9 13.52 -32.30 -20.27
C PRO A 9 13.89 -30.88 -20.73
N TRP A 10 13.01 -30.29 -21.52
CA TRP A 10 12.62 -28.88 -21.55
C TRP A 10 13.56 -27.97 -20.75
N LYS A 11 14.51 -27.35 -21.46
CA LYS A 11 15.21 -26.15 -20.98
C LYS A 11 14.16 -25.09 -20.70
N SER A 12 13.79 -24.93 -19.44
CA SER A 12 13.05 -23.79 -18.94
C SER A 12 13.77 -22.53 -19.41
N HIS A 13 13.18 -21.82 -20.37
CA HIS A 13 13.48 -20.42 -20.60
C HIS A 13 13.04 -19.66 -19.34
N ARG A 14 13.87 -19.71 -18.29
CA ARG A 14 13.86 -18.66 -17.27
C ARG A 14 14.24 -17.41 -18.04
N GLY A 15 13.26 -16.56 -18.33
CA GLY A 15 13.53 -15.17 -18.69
C GLY A 15 14.57 -14.67 -17.69
N ARG A 16 15.71 -14.21 -18.21
CA ARG A 16 16.87 -13.77 -17.44
C ARG A 16 16.40 -12.61 -16.55
N ARG A 17 15.90 -12.89 -15.34
CA ARG A 17 15.60 -11.85 -14.36
C ARG A 17 16.92 -11.11 -14.16
N ALA A 18 16.93 -9.83 -14.51
CA ALA A 18 18.10 -9.01 -14.28
C ALA A 18 18.42 -9.08 -12.78
N ASP A 19 19.68 -9.30 -12.47
CA ASP A 19 20.16 -9.26 -11.09
C ASP A 19 19.86 -7.86 -10.52
N PRO A 20 19.05 -7.74 -9.46
CA PRO A 20 18.66 -6.45 -8.91
C PRO A 20 19.89 -5.63 -8.49
N GLU A 21 20.95 -6.25 -7.98
CA GLU A 21 22.17 -5.51 -7.61
C GLU A 21 22.87 -4.92 -8.85
N ARG A 22 22.86 -5.63 -9.99
CA ARG A 22 23.37 -5.07 -11.24
C ARG A 22 22.56 -3.86 -11.70
N THR A 23 21.23 -3.92 -11.58
CA THR A 23 20.37 -2.77 -11.93
C THR A 23 20.61 -1.58 -11.01
N VAL A 24 20.90 -1.83 -9.73
CA VAL A 24 21.29 -0.80 -8.77
C VAL A 24 22.60 -0.16 -9.20
N ASP A 25 23.63 -0.95 -9.54
CA ASP A 25 24.93 -0.43 -9.96
C ASP A 25 24.84 0.37 -11.28
N ASP A 26 23.99 -0.07 -12.21
CA ASP A 26 23.68 0.68 -13.43
C ASP A 26 23.03 2.04 -13.10
N LEU A 27 22.08 2.06 -12.15
CA LEU A 27 21.40 3.28 -11.73
C LEU A 27 22.35 4.23 -10.98
N VAL A 28 23.16 3.72 -10.07
CA VAL A 28 24.17 4.50 -9.34
C VAL A 28 25.16 5.13 -10.33
N ARG A 29 25.64 4.38 -11.33
CA ARG A 29 26.50 4.92 -12.38
C ARG A 29 25.82 6.03 -13.18
N LYS A 30 24.55 5.85 -13.56
CA LYS A 30 23.76 6.87 -14.27
C LYS A 30 23.79 8.20 -13.50
N TYR A 31 23.47 8.18 -12.21
CA TYR A 31 23.40 9.42 -11.42
C TYR A 31 24.77 10.02 -11.06
N TYR A 32 25.84 9.21 -10.99
CA TYR A 32 27.20 9.74 -10.92
C TYR A 32 27.64 10.45 -12.20
N THR A 33 27.28 9.92 -13.37
CA THR A 33 27.60 10.57 -14.66
C THR A 33 26.75 11.82 -14.88
N THR A 34 25.46 11.79 -14.50
CA THR A 34 24.57 12.96 -14.61
C THR A 34 25.04 14.13 -13.72
N ASN A 35 25.60 13.86 -12.54
CA ASN A 35 26.20 14.87 -11.66
C ASN A 35 27.25 15.74 -12.39
N GLN A 36 27.98 15.18 -13.36
CA GLN A 36 29.02 15.90 -14.10
C GLN A 36 28.49 16.70 -15.30
N GLN A 37 27.33 16.34 -15.87
CA GLN A 37 26.88 16.86 -17.15
C GLN A 37 25.68 17.83 -17.08
N SER A 38 24.81 17.74 -16.07
CA SER A 38 23.66 18.67 -15.95
C SER A 38 22.97 18.52 -14.59
N THR A 39 23.17 19.49 -13.69
CA THR A 39 22.27 19.67 -12.55
C THR A 39 20.94 20.23 -13.04
N SER A 40 19.84 19.65 -12.58
CA SER A 40 18.50 20.14 -12.86
C SER A 40 18.37 21.59 -12.38
N ASP A 41 17.77 22.45 -13.22
CA ASP A 41 17.56 23.86 -12.88
C ASP A 41 16.80 24.03 -11.56
N ILE A 42 15.90 23.09 -11.27
CA ILE A 42 15.12 23.04 -10.02
C ILE A 42 16.02 22.72 -8.83
N LEU A 43 16.94 21.77 -8.96
CA LEU A 43 17.87 21.45 -7.88
C LEU A 43 18.77 22.66 -7.59
N ARG A 44 19.25 23.34 -8.62
CA ARG A 44 20.06 24.56 -8.49
C ARG A 44 19.28 25.69 -7.80
N GLU A 45 18.00 25.86 -8.14
CA GLU A 45 17.11 26.83 -7.49
C GLU A 45 16.93 26.53 -5.99
N ILE A 46 16.63 25.27 -5.64
CA ILE A 46 16.46 24.83 -4.25
C ILE A 46 17.74 25.05 -3.44
N LEU A 47 18.89 24.62 -3.99
CA LEU A 47 20.18 24.77 -3.32
C LEU A 47 20.60 26.25 -3.17
N GLY A 48 20.02 27.16 -3.97
CA GLY A 48 20.20 28.60 -3.81
C GLY A 48 19.48 29.19 -2.58
N SER A 49 18.47 28.49 -2.04
CA SER A 49 17.77 28.91 -0.83
C SER A 49 18.15 28.01 0.37
N PRO A 50 18.78 28.55 1.42
CA PRO A 50 19.23 27.72 2.54
C PRO A 50 18.07 27.05 3.28
N GLU A 51 16.91 27.69 3.36
CA GLU A 51 15.72 27.14 3.99
C GLU A 51 15.18 25.95 3.21
N GLN A 52 15.03 26.08 1.88
CA GLN A 52 14.53 24.99 1.04
C GLN A 52 15.52 23.84 0.96
N ALA A 53 16.82 24.12 0.89
CA ALA A 53 17.87 23.11 0.95
C ALA A 53 17.82 22.33 2.27
N SER A 54 17.61 23.01 3.41
CA SER A 54 17.52 22.36 4.71
C SER A 54 16.33 21.40 4.82
N LEU A 55 15.18 21.80 4.27
CA LEU A 55 13.97 20.98 4.20
C LEU A 55 14.13 19.80 3.24
N LEU A 56 14.82 19.99 2.11
CA LEU A 56 15.14 18.88 1.19
C LEU A 56 16.06 17.86 1.88
N PHE A 57 17.09 18.32 2.61
CA PHE A 57 17.97 17.42 3.35
C PHE A 57 17.26 16.70 4.50
N SER A 58 16.33 17.36 5.21
CA SER A 58 15.53 16.68 6.23
C SER A 58 14.61 15.62 5.63
N ALA A 59 13.95 15.92 4.51
CA ALA A 59 13.12 14.99 3.78
C ALA A 59 13.91 13.76 3.30
N LEU A 60 15.09 13.99 2.72
CA LEU A 60 15.98 12.94 2.25
C LEU A 60 16.50 12.09 3.42
N ARG A 61 16.91 12.72 4.53
CA ARG A 61 17.35 12.02 5.74
C ARG A 61 16.25 11.12 6.27
N ARG A 62 15.02 11.63 6.35
CA ARG A 62 13.85 10.85 6.77
C ARG A 62 13.62 9.67 5.85
N GLN A 63 13.67 9.86 4.52
CA GLN A 63 13.52 8.78 3.56
C GLN A 63 14.59 7.69 3.75
N VAL A 64 15.85 8.08 3.90
CA VAL A 64 16.95 7.13 4.15
C VAL A 64 16.75 6.35 5.45
N SER A 65 16.34 7.02 6.53
CA SER A 65 16.02 6.34 7.79
C SER A 65 14.89 5.31 7.62
N LEU A 66 13.82 5.66 6.90
CA LEU A 66 12.72 4.73 6.63
C LEU A 66 13.17 3.51 5.83
N ILE A 67 14.03 3.69 4.83
CA ILE A 67 14.59 2.59 4.05
C ILE A 67 15.43 1.68 4.95
N LYS A 68 16.26 2.24 5.83
CA LYS A 68 17.14 1.48 6.74
C LYS A 68 16.38 0.64 7.77
N CYS A 69 15.15 1.03 8.13
CA CYS A 69 14.29 0.25 9.03
C CYS A 69 13.65 -0.97 8.36
N ARG A 70 13.80 -1.13 7.05
CA ARG A 70 13.23 -2.25 6.27
C ARG A 70 14.28 -3.30 5.97
N SER A 71 13.83 -4.51 5.68
CA SER A 71 14.71 -5.57 5.19
C SER A 71 15.42 -5.10 3.92
N GLN A 72 16.74 -5.30 3.90
CA GLN A 72 17.59 -4.95 2.77
C GLN A 72 17.68 -6.06 1.71
N ALA A 73 17.07 -7.22 1.99
CA ALA A 73 16.98 -8.33 1.05
C ALA A 73 15.89 -8.03 0.00
N PHE A 74 16.23 -8.12 -1.28
CA PHE A 74 15.27 -7.89 -2.36
C PHE A 74 14.14 -8.93 -2.36
N GLU A 75 14.42 -10.13 -1.87
CA GLU A 75 13.49 -11.23 -1.73
C GLU A 75 12.30 -10.89 -0.84
N ASP A 76 12.51 -10.03 0.17
CA ASP A 76 11.49 -9.62 1.12
C ASP A 76 10.57 -8.52 0.56
N GLY A 77 10.93 -7.93 -0.59
CA GLY A 77 10.11 -6.93 -1.29
C GLY A 77 9.88 -5.62 -0.53
N GLN A 78 10.62 -5.37 0.55
CA GLN A 78 10.44 -4.17 1.38
C GLN A 78 11.20 -2.94 0.87
N ILE A 79 12.19 -3.15 -0.02
CA ILE A 79 12.94 -2.08 -0.67
C ILE A 79 12.95 -2.28 -2.19
N THR A 80 13.07 -1.17 -2.91
CA THR A 80 13.19 -1.13 -4.36
C THR A 80 14.64 -0.96 -4.80
N THR A 81 14.90 -1.11 -6.10
CA THR A 81 16.20 -0.78 -6.70
C THR A 81 16.57 0.68 -6.50
N TYR A 82 15.57 1.58 -6.47
CA TYR A 82 15.76 3.01 -6.21
C TYR A 82 16.17 3.26 -4.76
N ASP A 83 15.54 2.58 -3.80
CA ASP A 83 15.91 2.68 -2.39
C ASP A 83 17.36 2.26 -2.16
N ARG A 84 17.76 1.13 -2.76
CA ARG A 84 19.14 0.62 -2.66
C ARG A 84 20.15 1.55 -3.33
N ALA A 85 19.81 2.12 -4.49
CA ALA A 85 20.66 3.11 -5.15
C ALA A 85 20.79 4.40 -4.34
N LEU A 86 19.70 4.87 -3.73
CA LEU A 86 19.70 6.06 -2.87
C LEU A 86 20.60 5.86 -1.65
N LEU A 87 20.61 4.68 -1.05
CA LEU A 87 21.56 4.34 0.02
C LEU A 87 23.01 4.33 -0.46
N LYS A 88 23.30 3.74 -1.62
CA LYS A 88 24.67 3.74 -2.18
C LYS A 88 25.17 5.15 -2.48
N LEU A 89 24.35 5.99 -3.13
CA LEU A 89 24.71 7.37 -3.48
C LEU A 89 24.86 8.26 -2.24
N SER A 90 23.97 8.12 -1.26
CA SER A 90 24.00 8.92 -0.03
C SER A 90 24.97 8.38 1.04
N LYS A 91 25.76 7.34 0.73
CA LYS A 91 26.62 6.62 1.69
C LYS A 91 25.85 6.23 2.96
N ASN A 92 24.72 5.55 2.80
CA ASN A 92 23.81 5.13 3.87
C ASN A 92 23.24 6.27 4.73
N GLY A 93 23.14 7.47 4.14
CA GLY A 93 22.64 8.69 4.78
C GLY A 93 23.72 9.58 5.42
N GLU A 94 25.00 9.22 5.28
CA GLU A 94 26.11 10.05 5.78
C GLU A 94 26.36 11.28 4.90
N ASN A 95 26.12 11.18 3.59
CA ASN A 95 26.31 12.27 2.66
C ASN A 95 25.00 12.64 1.94
N LEU A 96 24.32 13.67 2.46
CA LEU A 96 23.06 14.17 1.90
C LEU A 96 23.24 15.32 0.91
N THR A 97 24.47 15.81 0.74
CA THR A 97 24.79 16.87 -0.23
C THR A 97 25.26 16.31 -1.58
N ASP A 98 25.31 14.98 -1.72
CA ASP A 98 25.62 14.34 -2.98
C ASP A 98 24.57 14.68 -4.04
N THR A 99 24.99 15.40 -5.08
CA THR A 99 24.11 15.82 -6.18
C THR A 99 23.40 14.64 -6.84
N GLY A 100 24.09 13.50 -7.01
CA GLY A 100 23.50 12.31 -7.63
C GLY A 100 22.37 11.73 -6.77
N ALA A 101 22.56 11.69 -5.45
CA ALA A 101 21.51 11.30 -4.51
C ALA A 101 20.31 12.27 -4.53
N LEU A 102 20.57 13.58 -4.59
CA LEU A 102 19.52 14.60 -4.65
C LEU A 102 18.72 14.51 -5.96
N GLU A 103 19.39 14.37 -7.11
CA GLU A 103 18.74 14.19 -8.41
C GLU A 103 17.91 12.91 -8.45
N LEU A 104 18.45 11.79 -7.93
CA LEU A 104 17.70 10.54 -7.82
C LEU A 104 16.45 10.72 -6.96
N TYR A 105 16.57 11.41 -5.83
CA TYR A 105 15.44 11.68 -4.94
C TYR A 105 14.36 12.53 -5.62
N LEU A 106 14.74 13.64 -6.26
CA LEU A 106 13.80 14.50 -6.98
C LEU A 106 13.08 13.73 -8.10
N THR A 107 13.84 12.98 -8.90
CA THR A 107 13.29 12.32 -10.10
C THR A 107 12.45 11.09 -9.78
N GLU A 108 12.94 10.18 -8.94
CA GLU A 108 12.31 8.87 -8.73
C GLU A 108 11.37 8.86 -7.53
N PHE A 109 11.61 9.69 -6.50
CA PHE A 109 10.76 9.73 -5.30
C PHE A 109 9.75 10.87 -5.33
N LEU A 110 10.12 12.05 -5.84
CA LEU A 110 9.19 13.17 -5.97
C LEU A 110 8.55 13.26 -7.36
N GLY A 111 9.01 12.49 -8.33
CA GLY A 111 8.48 12.50 -9.70
C GLY A 111 8.81 13.78 -10.48
N ILE A 112 9.83 14.53 -10.05
CA ILE A 112 10.24 15.78 -10.68
C ILE A 112 11.27 15.46 -11.75
N VAL A 113 10.78 15.31 -12.98
CA VAL A 113 11.60 15.00 -14.15
C VAL A 113 12.15 16.30 -14.76
N PRO A 114 13.38 16.34 -15.31
CA PRO A 114 13.94 17.55 -15.93
C PRO A 114 13.10 18.15 -17.08
N ILE A 115 12.22 17.36 -17.68
CA ILE A 115 11.35 17.78 -18.80
C ILE A 115 10.03 18.41 -18.29
N SER A 116 9.73 18.30 -16.99
CA SER A 116 8.48 18.81 -16.44
C SER A 116 8.46 20.34 -16.40
N PRO A 117 7.29 20.99 -16.61
CA PRO A 117 7.17 22.44 -16.45
C PRO A 117 7.58 22.86 -15.05
N THR A 118 8.47 23.85 -14.93
CA THR A 118 9.03 24.32 -13.64
C THR A 118 7.95 24.70 -12.62
N SER A 119 6.81 25.22 -13.08
CA SER A 119 5.66 25.55 -12.22
C SER A 119 5.04 24.32 -11.55
N GLN A 120 4.93 23.20 -12.28
CA GLN A 120 4.43 21.94 -11.75
C GLN A 120 5.42 21.33 -10.75
N SER A 121 6.71 21.35 -11.09
CA SER A 121 7.79 20.89 -10.21
C SER A 121 7.80 21.67 -8.89
N ARG A 122 7.65 23.00 -8.94
CA ARG A 122 7.52 23.86 -7.75
C ARG A 122 6.30 23.52 -6.91
N ALA A 123 5.16 23.25 -7.54
CA ALA A 123 3.93 22.91 -6.81
C ALA A 123 4.05 21.57 -6.06
N ILE A 124 4.72 20.57 -6.65
CA ILE A 124 4.99 19.27 -6.00
C ILE A 124 5.94 19.47 -4.82
N LEU A 125 7.02 20.24 -5.01
CA LEU A 125 7.98 20.55 -3.95
C LEU A 125 7.35 21.29 -2.79
N ALA A 126 6.60 22.37 -3.05
CA ALA A 126 5.97 23.17 -2.00
C ALA A 126 5.12 22.29 -1.07
N LYS A 127 4.30 21.40 -1.63
CA LYS A 127 3.49 20.45 -0.85
C LYS A 127 4.35 19.52 0.01
N GLN A 128 5.49 19.06 -0.49
CA GLN A 128 6.36 18.15 0.25
C GLN A 128 7.13 18.87 1.36
N LEU A 129 7.63 20.08 1.10
CA LEU A 129 8.31 20.90 2.09
C LEU A 129 7.35 21.37 3.19
N ASP A 130 6.11 21.71 2.84
CA ASP A 130 5.05 22.02 3.80
C ASP A 130 4.78 20.83 4.73
N LEU A 131 4.67 19.62 4.17
CA LEU A 131 4.49 18.39 4.94
C LEU A 131 5.66 18.17 5.91
N GLU A 132 6.90 18.31 5.44
CA GLU A 132 8.09 18.15 6.29
C GLU A 132 8.16 19.20 7.39
N SER A 133 7.72 20.43 7.12
CA SER A 133 7.63 21.47 8.14
C SER A 133 6.62 21.13 9.24
N VAL A 134 5.47 20.54 8.87
CA VAL A 134 4.43 20.10 9.81
C VAL A 134 4.93 18.93 10.64
N LEU A 135 5.57 17.93 10.01
CA LEU A 135 6.13 16.78 10.71
C LEU A 135 7.25 17.18 11.68
N SER A 136 8.12 18.10 11.25
CA SER A 136 9.19 18.64 12.09
C SER A 136 8.63 19.35 13.33
N ARG A 137 7.56 20.14 13.17
CA ARG A 137 6.87 20.81 14.27
C ARG A 137 6.20 19.84 15.22
N ALA A 138 5.52 18.82 14.68
CA ALA A 138 4.89 17.78 15.49
C ALA A 138 5.91 16.98 16.30
N SER A 139 7.08 16.69 15.71
CA SER A 139 8.18 16.00 16.41
C SER A 139 8.80 16.86 17.52
N ALA A 140 8.82 18.19 17.38
CA ALA A 140 9.34 19.09 18.41
C ALA A 140 8.42 19.24 19.63
N HIS A 141 7.13 18.91 19.50
CA HIS A 141 6.16 18.95 20.60
C HIS A 141 6.08 17.65 21.43
N GLY A 142 6.88 16.62 21.07
CA GLY A 142 6.96 15.34 21.79
C GLY A 142 7.96 15.30 22.95
N THR A 143 8.68 16.37 23.22
CA THR A 143 9.70 16.43 24.28
C THR A 143 9.20 17.32 25.42
N PRO A 144 8.86 16.79 26.61
CA PRO A 144 8.69 17.65 27.77
C PRO A 144 10.07 18.26 28.08
N PRO A 145 10.17 19.58 28.32
CA PRO A 145 11.43 20.14 28.78
C PRO A 145 11.69 19.60 30.19
N GLU A 146 12.83 18.92 30.37
CA GLU A 146 13.49 18.81 31.66
C GLU A 146 13.85 20.21 32.13
N THR A 147 12.90 20.89 32.76
CA THR A 147 13.22 22.02 33.63
C THR A 147 13.58 21.45 34.98
N VAL A 148 14.90 21.35 35.18
CA VAL A 148 15.56 21.44 36.49
C VAL A 148 14.92 22.61 37.25
N ILE A 149 14.13 22.32 38.29
CA ILE A 149 13.73 23.32 39.27
C ILE A 149 14.07 22.80 40.66
N ASP A 150 14.79 23.69 41.32
CA ASP A 150 15.55 23.57 42.53
C ASP A 150 14.67 23.35 43.76
N ARG A 151 15.24 22.65 44.72
CA ARG A 151 14.63 22.23 45.98
C ARG A 151 14.70 23.40 46.97
N LYS A 152 13.58 23.85 47.52
CA LYS A 152 13.56 24.55 48.81
C LYS A 152 12.28 24.29 49.61
N GLU A 153 12.48 23.64 50.74
CA GLU A 153 11.54 23.45 51.84
C GLU A 153 11.29 24.77 52.58
N GLN A 154 10.05 25.03 53.04
CA GLN A 154 9.71 25.26 54.47
C GLN A 154 8.25 25.73 54.69
N SER A 155 7.53 24.91 55.47
CA SER A 155 6.75 25.21 56.68
C SER A 155 5.43 26.02 56.70
N GLU A 156 4.36 25.29 57.07
CA GLU A 156 3.33 25.54 58.11
C GLU A 156 2.49 26.84 58.15
N THR A 157 1.15 26.72 58.12
CA THR A 157 0.25 26.83 59.32
C THR A 157 -1.25 26.72 58.96
N LEU A 158 -2.03 26.31 59.97
CA LEU A 158 -3.42 25.85 60.03
C LEU A 158 -4.50 26.94 59.78
N PHE A 159 -5.71 26.56 59.34
CA PHE A 159 -6.99 26.82 60.04
C PHE A 159 -8.17 26.01 59.44
N VAL A 160 -9.15 25.78 60.30
CA VAL A 160 -10.23 24.79 60.33
C VAL A 160 -11.55 25.35 59.75
N ASP A 161 -12.36 24.52 59.07
CA ASP A 161 -13.80 24.43 59.40
C ASP A 161 -14.48 23.12 58.94
N GLN A 162 -15.35 22.60 59.82
CA GLN A 162 -16.06 21.31 59.79
C GLN A 162 -17.38 21.38 58.99
N ALA A 163 -17.80 20.26 58.37
CA ALA A 163 -19.03 19.54 58.78
C ALA A 163 -19.32 18.27 57.94
N HIS A 164 -19.64 17.20 58.68
CA HIS A 164 -20.16 15.88 58.32
C HIS A 164 -21.55 15.92 57.66
N VAL A 165 -21.89 14.94 56.79
CA VAL A 165 -23.01 13.96 56.98
C VAL A 165 -22.80 12.76 56.04
N LYS A 166 -22.65 11.56 56.62
CA LYS A 166 -23.00 10.25 56.01
C LYS A 166 -24.31 9.78 56.67
N PRO A 167 -25.06 8.86 56.04
CA PRO A 167 -25.22 7.58 56.72
C PRO A 167 -25.03 6.37 55.80
N GLU A 168 -24.35 5.37 56.39
CA GLU A 168 -24.33 3.96 55.99
C GLU A 168 -25.73 3.33 56.02
N ASN A 169 -25.94 2.29 55.21
CA ASN A 169 -26.31 0.99 55.77
C ASN A 169 -25.75 -0.15 54.90
N LYS A 170 -25.04 -1.05 55.58
CA LYS A 170 -24.39 -2.27 55.10
C LYS A 170 -25.37 -3.43 55.16
N PHE A 171 -25.22 -4.40 54.26
CA PHE A 171 -25.29 -5.82 54.60
C PHE A 171 -24.23 -6.54 53.75
N GLU A 172 -23.20 -7.08 54.42
CA GLU A 172 -22.33 -8.13 53.89
C GLU A 172 -23.06 -9.48 54.05
N ASP A 173 -22.88 -10.42 53.10
CA ASP A 173 -22.40 -11.75 53.49
C ASP A 173 -21.82 -12.59 52.32
N HIS A 174 -20.71 -13.26 52.63
CA HIS A 174 -20.14 -14.50 52.06
C HIS A 174 -19.50 -14.53 50.65
N ASN A 175 -18.18 -14.31 50.67
CA ASN A 175 -17.10 -15.25 50.33
C ASN A 175 -17.30 -16.24 49.15
N ASP A 176 -16.57 -16.03 48.05
CA ASP A 176 -15.75 -17.10 47.45
C ASP A 176 -14.62 -16.53 46.59
N ASN A 177 -13.41 -16.99 46.89
CA ASN A 177 -12.17 -16.71 46.17
C ASN A 177 -12.23 -17.27 44.74
N TYR A 178 -12.16 -16.40 43.74
CA TYR A 178 -11.64 -16.77 42.41
C TYR A 178 -10.71 -15.68 41.88
N TYR A 179 -9.53 -16.10 41.43
CA TYR A 179 -8.46 -15.29 40.85
C TYR A 179 -8.99 -14.23 39.87
N VAL A 180 -8.92 -12.95 40.24
CA VAL A 180 -9.02 -11.83 39.29
C VAL A 180 -7.63 -11.62 38.69
N GLU A 181 -7.36 -12.33 37.60
CA GLU A 181 -6.28 -11.98 36.69
C GLU A 181 -6.67 -10.69 35.97
N HIS A 182 -5.92 -9.62 36.24
CA HIS A 182 -5.94 -8.40 35.48
C HIS A 182 -5.54 -8.67 34.01
N THR A 183 -6.51 -8.95 33.15
CA THR A 183 -6.31 -8.93 31.69
C THR A 183 -6.68 -7.58 31.12
N GLY A 184 -5.77 -6.61 31.29
CA GLY A 184 -5.73 -5.37 30.51
C GLY A 184 -5.33 -5.60 29.05
N LEU A 185 -5.92 -6.60 28.38
CA LEU A 185 -5.58 -7.04 27.03
C LEU A 185 -6.85 -7.48 26.27
N ASN A 186 -7.72 -6.52 25.89
CA ASN A 186 -8.74 -6.81 24.87
C ASN A 186 -9.40 -5.60 24.18
N ILE A 187 -8.80 -4.40 24.29
CA ILE A 187 -9.34 -3.21 23.62
C ILE A 187 -8.85 -3.09 22.16
N SER A 188 -7.63 -3.57 21.88
CA SER A 188 -7.05 -3.55 20.52
C SER A 188 -7.65 -4.63 19.61
N SER A 189 -7.93 -5.83 20.14
CA SER A 189 -8.53 -6.93 19.39
C SER A 189 -9.98 -6.64 19.00
N THR A 190 -10.75 -6.06 19.93
CA THR A 190 -12.12 -5.61 19.67
C THR A 190 -12.17 -4.45 18.66
N ARG A 191 -11.25 -3.49 18.75
CA ARG A 191 -11.16 -2.39 17.78
C ARG A 191 -10.78 -2.88 16.38
N HIS A 192 -9.80 -3.76 16.24
CA HIS A 192 -9.43 -4.33 14.94
C HIS A 192 -10.57 -5.17 14.35
N ALA A 193 -11.24 -5.99 15.17
CA ALA A 193 -12.42 -6.74 14.72
C ALA A 193 -13.53 -5.79 14.22
N GLN A 194 -13.80 -4.72 14.96
CA GLN A 194 -14.77 -3.70 14.56
C GLN A 194 -14.38 -3.03 13.24
N GLU A 195 -13.11 -2.66 13.06
CA GLU A 195 -12.61 -2.06 11.82
C GLU A 195 -12.74 -3.00 10.61
N VAL A 196 -12.59 -4.32 10.80
CA VAL A 196 -12.82 -5.33 9.76
C VAL A 196 -14.31 -5.41 9.40
N PHE A 197 -15.21 -5.45 10.39
CA PHE A 197 -16.66 -5.48 10.14
C PHE A 197 -17.16 -4.19 9.47
N ASP A 198 -16.74 -3.02 9.96
CA ASP A 198 -17.07 -1.72 9.36
C ASP A 198 -16.64 -1.65 7.89
N ARG A 199 -15.51 -2.29 7.55
CA ARG A 199 -15.01 -2.34 6.17
C ARG A 199 -15.78 -3.34 5.31
N ILE A 200 -16.20 -4.48 5.88
CA ILE A 200 -17.08 -5.43 5.21
C ILE A 200 -18.41 -4.78 4.87
N ASP A 201 -19.02 -4.07 5.81
CA ASP A 201 -20.30 -3.39 5.61
C ASP A 201 -20.21 -2.37 4.47
N ARG A 202 -19.15 -1.56 4.44
CA ARG A 202 -18.92 -0.61 3.33
C ARG A 202 -18.73 -1.31 1.99
N LEU A 203 -18.03 -2.44 1.95
CA LEU A 203 -17.83 -3.20 0.71
C LEU A 203 -19.13 -3.84 0.23
N LEU A 204 -19.93 -4.37 1.17
CA LEU A 204 -21.25 -4.93 0.89
C LEU A 204 -22.23 -3.85 0.40
N ASP A 205 -22.21 -2.66 0.99
CA ASP A 205 -23.02 -1.53 0.52
C ASP A 205 -22.73 -1.17 -0.93
N VAL A 206 -21.44 -1.11 -1.31
CA VAL A 206 -21.03 -0.83 -2.68
C VAL A 206 -21.46 -1.96 -3.62
N TYR A 207 -21.31 -3.21 -3.20
CA TYR A 207 -21.77 -4.37 -3.95
C TYR A 207 -23.29 -4.36 -4.16
N HIS A 208 -24.08 -4.10 -3.12
CA HIS A 208 -25.53 -4.04 -3.22
C HIS A 208 -25.99 -2.93 -4.18
N ARG A 209 -25.39 -1.73 -4.09
CA ARG A 209 -25.66 -0.65 -5.04
C ARG A 209 -25.34 -1.04 -6.47
N ALA A 210 -24.19 -1.67 -6.71
CA ALA A 210 -23.78 -2.14 -8.03
C ALA A 210 -24.73 -3.21 -8.57
N LYS A 211 -25.18 -4.13 -7.70
CA LYS A 211 -26.14 -5.19 -8.02
C LYS A 211 -27.49 -4.60 -8.41
N ASP A 212 -27.99 -3.65 -7.62
CA ASP A 212 -29.25 -2.97 -7.88
C ASP A 212 -29.21 -2.19 -9.20
N GLU A 213 -28.13 -1.45 -9.45
CA GLU A 213 -27.94 -0.70 -10.69
C GLU A 213 -27.91 -1.63 -11.91
N TYR A 214 -27.21 -2.77 -11.80
CA TYR A 214 -27.18 -3.79 -12.85
C TYR A 214 -28.58 -4.34 -13.17
N TYR A 215 -29.33 -4.77 -12.14
CA TYR A 215 -30.66 -5.34 -12.35
C TYR A 215 -31.68 -4.29 -12.79
N LYS A 216 -31.55 -3.05 -12.30
CA LYS A 216 -32.36 -1.93 -12.75
C LYS A 216 -32.13 -1.65 -14.24
N ALA A 217 -30.87 -1.52 -14.68
CA ALA A 217 -30.55 -1.34 -16.10
C ALA A 217 -31.07 -2.50 -16.96
N LEU A 218 -30.93 -3.73 -16.46
CA LEU A 218 -31.44 -4.92 -17.16
C LEU A 218 -32.97 -4.90 -17.30
N GLN A 219 -33.70 -4.38 -16.31
CA GLN A 219 -35.16 -4.27 -16.35
C GLN A 219 -35.66 -3.08 -17.18
N THR A 220 -34.98 -1.92 -17.10
CA THR A 220 -35.45 -0.69 -17.76
C THR A 220 -35.02 -0.59 -19.23
N GLU A 221 -33.77 -0.96 -19.52
CA GLU A 221 -33.17 -0.77 -20.85
C GLU A 221 -33.08 -2.09 -21.64
N GLY A 222 -33.24 -3.23 -20.98
CA GLY A 222 -33.13 -4.57 -21.58
C GLY A 222 -31.70 -4.99 -21.94
N PHE A 223 -30.73 -4.08 -21.79
CA PHE A 223 -29.31 -4.35 -21.92
C PHE A 223 -28.55 -3.67 -20.77
N VAL A 224 -27.35 -4.18 -20.46
CA VAL A 224 -26.49 -3.59 -19.43
C VAL A 224 -25.19 -3.16 -20.07
N SER A 225 -24.74 -1.94 -19.74
CA SER A 225 -23.48 -1.41 -20.23
C SER A 225 -22.30 -2.29 -19.77
N LEU A 226 -21.27 -2.40 -20.62
CA LEU A 226 -20.06 -3.16 -20.28
C LEU A 226 -19.39 -2.64 -18.99
N GLU A 227 -19.50 -1.35 -18.73
CA GLU A 227 -18.95 -0.69 -17.54
C GLU A 227 -19.67 -1.16 -16.27
N ALA A 228 -21.00 -1.15 -16.26
CA ALA A 228 -21.79 -1.64 -15.13
C ALA A 228 -21.54 -3.14 -14.85
N VAL A 229 -21.45 -3.97 -15.90
CA VAL A 229 -21.11 -5.39 -15.73
C VAL A 229 -19.71 -5.59 -15.16
N ARG A 230 -18.73 -4.81 -15.62
CA ARG A 230 -17.36 -4.87 -15.10
C ARG A 230 -17.28 -4.42 -13.66
N PHE A 231 -17.98 -3.34 -13.32
CA PHE A 231 -18.05 -2.80 -11.99
C PHE A 231 -18.68 -3.79 -11.00
N LEU A 232 -19.80 -4.42 -11.36
CA LEU A 232 -20.42 -5.46 -10.54
C LEU A 232 -19.49 -6.66 -10.34
N ARG A 233 -18.80 -7.12 -11.40
CA ARG A 233 -17.82 -8.21 -11.26
C ARG A 233 -16.70 -7.81 -10.30
N ASP A 234 -16.08 -6.65 -10.50
CA ASP A 234 -14.89 -6.23 -9.77
C ASP A 234 -15.22 -5.92 -8.29
N THR A 235 -16.42 -5.39 -8.01
CA THR A 235 -16.91 -5.17 -6.64
C THR A 235 -17.23 -6.47 -5.91
N ALA A 236 -17.90 -7.42 -6.57
CA ALA A 236 -18.17 -8.75 -6.00
C ALA A 236 -16.86 -9.51 -5.73
N GLU A 237 -15.90 -9.46 -6.65
CA GLU A 237 -14.57 -10.06 -6.46
C GLU A 237 -13.82 -9.44 -5.28
N ASN A 238 -13.90 -8.12 -5.12
CA ASN A 238 -13.26 -7.41 -4.01
C ASN A 238 -13.86 -7.81 -2.65
N VAL A 239 -15.19 -7.94 -2.56
CA VAL A 239 -15.89 -8.42 -1.36
C VAL A 239 -15.40 -9.83 -0.99
N LEU A 240 -15.40 -10.77 -1.94
CA LEU A 240 -14.96 -12.15 -1.69
C LEU A 240 -13.50 -12.22 -1.25
N ARG A 241 -12.62 -11.47 -1.95
CA ARG A 241 -11.21 -11.39 -1.58
C ARG A 241 -11.02 -10.86 -0.17
N TYR A 242 -11.79 -9.85 0.23
CA TYR A 242 -11.68 -9.27 1.56
C TYR A 242 -12.23 -10.22 2.65
N LEU A 243 -13.37 -10.88 2.41
CA LEU A 243 -13.93 -11.86 3.34
C LEU A 243 -12.98 -13.05 3.55
N HIS A 244 -12.42 -13.60 2.47
CA HIS A 244 -11.50 -14.74 2.54
C HIS A 244 -10.18 -14.35 3.25
N ALA A 245 -9.66 -13.16 2.99
CA ALA A 245 -8.43 -12.67 3.62
C ALA A 245 -8.56 -12.47 5.14
N ASN A 246 -9.79 -12.24 5.64
CA ASN A 246 -10.08 -12.07 7.07
C ASN A 246 -10.67 -13.34 7.71
N GLY A 247 -10.63 -14.49 7.03
CA GLY A 247 -11.14 -15.76 7.56
C GLY A 247 -12.66 -15.86 7.68
N LEU A 248 -13.39 -15.00 6.97
CA LEU A 248 -14.86 -14.91 6.99
C LEU A 248 -15.49 -15.56 5.75
N SER A 249 -14.95 -16.69 5.33
CA SER A 249 -15.47 -17.45 4.18
C SER A 249 -16.88 -18.02 4.42
N ASP A 250 -17.27 -18.20 5.68
CA ASP A 250 -18.60 -18.70 6.07
C ASP A 250 -19.64 -17.59 6.28
N HIS A 251 -19.32 -16.34 5.90
CA HIS A 251 -20.22 -15.21 6.08
C HIS A 251 -21.50 -15.36 5.23
N THR A 252 -22.65 -14.99 5.80
CA THR A 252 -23.99 -15.19 5.21
C THR A 252 -24.14 -14.67 3.78
N SER A 253 -23.40 -13.62 3.42
CA SER A 253 -23.45 -13.00 2.09
C SER A 253 -22.60 -13.71 1.02
N VAL A 254 -21.64 -14.56 1.40
CA VAL A 254 -20.69 -15.19 0.47
C VAL A 254 -21.39 -15.94 -0.67
N PRO A 255 -22.40 -16.79 -0.41
CA PRO A 255 -23.06 -17.55 -1.48
C PRO A 255 -23.72 -16.66 -2.54
N ASP A 256 -24.37 -15.58 -2.13
CA ASP A 256 -25.00 -14.63 -3.06
C ASP A 256 -23.95 -13.88 -3.88
N VAL A 257 -22.90 -13.39 -3.22
CA VAL A 257 -21.82 -12.65 -3.88
C VAL A 257 -21.08 -13.53 -4.88
N GLU A 258 -20.80 -14.79 -4.55
CA GLU A 258 -20.19 -15.77 -5.47
C GLU A 258 -21.06 -16.01 -6.71
N GLN A 259 -22.36 -16.23 -6.50
CA GLN A 259 -23.29 -16.46 -7.60
C GLN A 259 -23.34 -15.25 -8.55
N VAL A 260 -23.46 -14.04 -8.00
CA VAL A 260 -23.52 -12.80 -8.79
C VAL A 260 -22.18 -12.52 -9.49
N PHE A 261 -21.05 -12.80 -8.83
CA PHE A 261 -19.73 -12.70 -9.43
C PHE A 261 -19.61 -13.58 -10.68
N LEU A 262 -20.06 -14.85 -10.61
CA LEU A 262 -20.02 -15.77 -11.76
C LEU A 262 -20.86 -15.23 -12.94
N ILE A 263 -22.08 -14.75 -12.65
CA ILE A 263 -22.97 -14.17 -13.67
C ILE A 263 -22.32 -12.93 -14.31
N ALA A 264 -21.81 -12.01 -13.50
CA ALA A 264 -21.19 -10.78 -13.99
C ALA A 264 -19.91 -11.06 -14.79
N ARG A 265 -19.09 -12.02 -14.35
CA ARG A 265 -17.87 -12.46 -15.05
C ARG A 265 -18.19 -13.03 -16.42
N ASP A 266 -19.16 -13.93 -16.50
CA ASP A 266 -19.53 -14.57 -17.76
C ASP A 266 -20.16 -13.55 -18.72
N LYS A 267 -21.00 -12.64 -18.20
CA LYS A 267 -21.58 -11.54 -18.99
C LYS A 267 -20.52 -10.56 -19.48
N ALA A 268 -19.55 -10.18 -18.64
CA ALA A 268 -18.44 -9.32 -19.05
C ALA A 268 -17.63 -9.97 -20.19
N THR A 269 -17.36 -11.27 -20.07
CA THR A 269 -16.66 -12.06 -21.09
C THR A 269 -17.45 -12.12 -22.41
N GLN A 270 -18.78 -12.26 -22.34
CA GLN A 270 -19.64 -12.23 -23.53
C GLN A 270 -19.56 -10.85 -24.22
N LEU A 271 -19.66 -9.77 -23.45
CA LEU A 271 -19.60 -8.40 -23.99
C LEU A 271 -18.22 -8.03 -24.56
N THR A 272 -17.13 -8.65 -24.09
CA THR A 272 -15.78 -8.50 -24.67
C THR A 272 -15.48 -9.49 -25.82
N GLY A 273 -16.50 -10.15 -26.38
CA GLY A 273 -16.33 -11.06 -27.52
C GLY A 273 -15.62 -12.38 -27.16
N GLY A 274 -15.76 -12.84 -25.93
CA GLY A 274 -15.17 -14.10 -25.44
C GLY A 274 -13.75 -13.97 -24.89
N ARG A 275 -13.22 -12.75 -24.75
CA ARG A 275 -11.91 -12.49 -24.13
C ARG A 275 -12.07 -12.42 -22.61
N LYS A 276 -11.63 -13.47 -21.91
CA LYS A 276 -11.45 -13.51 -20.45
C LYS A 276 -10.24 -12.64 -20.05
N ARG A 277 -10.21 -12.11 -18.82
CA ARG A 277 -9.00 -11.46 -18.28
C ARG A 277 -7.99 -12.54 -17.88
N HIS A 278 -6.70 -12.20 -17.84
CA HIS A 278 -5.64 -13.14 -17.44
C HIS A 278 -5.90 -13.78 -16.06
N PHE A 279 -6.56 -13.05 -15.16
CA PHE A 279 -6.93 -13.51 -13.83
C PHE A 279 -8.19 -14.40 -13.80
N ASP A 280 -9.00 -14.39 -14.86
CA ASP A 280 -10.21 -15.23 -14.99
C ASP A 280 -9.90 -16.63 -15.57
N GLU A 281 -8.63 -16.92 -15.91
CA GLU A 281 -8.21 -18.17 -16.56
C GLU A 281 -8.00 -19.35 -15.59
N GLY A 282 -8.13 -19.12 -14.29
CA GLY A 282 -8.01 -20.16 -13.26
C GLY A 282 -9.34 -20.87 -13.00
N ILE A 283 -9.29 -22.20 -12.98
CA ILE A 283 -10.31 -23.21 -12.60
C ILE A 283 -10.95 -24.00 -13.78
N GLU A 284 -11.05 -23.49 -15.01
CA GLU A 284 -11.70 -24.23 -16.13
C GLU A 284 -10.75 -24.82 -17.19
N ARG A 285 -9.50 -25.10 -16.86
CA ARG A 285 -8.59 -25.75 -17.82
C ARG A 285 -8.73 -27.27 -17.79
N HIS A 286 -9.83 -27.79 -18.34
CA HIS A 286 -9.85 -29.04 -19.12
C HIS A 286 -11.17 -29.16 -19.92
N GLY A 287 -11.07 -29.26 -21.25
CA GLY A 287 -12.14 -29.93 -22.01
C GLY A 287 -12.82 -29.17 -23.15
N ARG A 288 -12.27 -28.11 -23.75
CA ARG A 288 -12.76 -27.65 -25.06
C ARG A 288 -11.62 -27.51 -26.07
N ARG A 289 -11.26 -28.65 -26.68
CA ARG A 289 -10.56 -28.70 -27.97
C ARG A 289 -11.36 -27.85 -28.97
N ARG A 290 -10.91 -26.61 -29.23
CA ARG A 290 -11.36 -25.85 -30.40
C ARG A 290 -11.02 -26.68 -31.64
N LYS A 291 -12.05 -27.18 -32.34
CA LYS A 291 -11.91 -27.63 -33.73
C LYS A 291 -11.25 -26.48 -34.49
N ARG A 292 -10.04 -26.73 -35.02
CA ARG A 292 -9.38 -25.81 -35.94
C ARG A 292 -10.34 -25.56 -37.09
N ARG A 293 -10.62 -24.28 -37.38
CA ARG A 293 -11.37 -23.87 -38.56
C ARG A 293 -10.65 -24.46 -39.78
N ALA A 294 -11.43 -25.06 -40.66
CA ALA A 294 -10.98 -25.72 -41.86
C ALA A 294 -10.21 -24.75 -42.78
N LEU A 295 -9.35 -25.34 -43.60
CA LEU A 295 -8.50 -24.69 -44.58
C LEU A 295 -9.24 -23.60 -45.37
N ASP A 296 -8.63 -22.42 -45.42
CA ASP A 296 -8.93 -21.38 -46.39
C ASP A 296 -8.38 -21.83 -47.75
N SER A 297 -9.26 -22.14 -48.70
CA SER A 297 -8.95 -22.74 -50.00
C SER A 297 -8.71 -21.73 -51.12
N TYR A 298 -8.38 -20.47 -50.82
CA TYR A 298 -8.30 -19.40 -51.84
C TYR A 298 -6.90 -18.85 -52.15
N ARG A 299 -5.81 -19.58 -51.87
CA ARG A 299 -4.46 -19.12 -52.28
C ARG A 299 -3.94 -19.88 -53.51
N PRO A 300 -3.95 -19.27 -54.72
CA PRO A 300 -3.38 -19.89 -55.91
C PRO A 300 -1.85 -19.90 -55.81
N ARG A 301 -1.24 -21.05 -56.10
CA ARG A 301 0.21 -21.20 -56.20
C ARG A 301 0.71 -20.55 -57.50
N LYS A 302 1.72 -19.70 -57.38
CA LYS A 302 2.71 -19.42 -58.42
C LYS A 302 4.06 -19.90 -57.90
#